data_AF-A0A1E4HHX7-F1
#
_entry.id   AF-A0A1E4HHX7-F1
#
_cell.length_a   1.000
_cell.length_b   1.000
_cell.length_c   1.000
_cell.angle_alpha   90.00
_cell.angle_beta   90.00
_cell.angle_gamma   90.00
#
_symmetry.space_group_name_H-M   'P 1'
#
loop_
_entity.id
_entity.type
_entity.pdbx_description
1 polymer ?
#
loop_
_entity_poly.entity_id
_entity_poly.type
_entity_poly.pdbx_seq_one_letter_code
_entity_poly.pdbx_strand_id
1 'polypeptide(L)'
;MDELLARATQGVDLDAPGAFRHVFFNLLNMVPWAAMFWWNLLFVAVGLLLGWWRGRVLEAVLWSWVLGPIGWIVILCRPRGQPAVKPPPVPR
;
A
#
# COMPACT_ATOMS: atom_id res chain seq x y z
N MET A 1 14.07 23.47 -6.98
CA MET A 1 13.28 23.77 -5.77
C MET A 1 12.35 24.95 -6.02
N ASP A 2 12.83 25.95 -6.77
CA ASP A 2 12.08 27.15 -7.18
C ASP A 2 10.89 26.87 -8.08
N GLU A 3 10.93 25.83 -8.89
CA GLU A 3 9.82 25.45 -9.79
C GLU A 3 8.61 24.87 -9.03
N LEU A 4 8.87 24.15 -7.93
CA LEU A 4 7.81 23.65 -7.03
C LEU A 4 7.20 24.80 -6.23
N LEU A 5 8.02 25.77 -5.80
CA LEU A 5 7.57 26.98 -5.13
C LEU A 5 6.74 27.86 -6.07
N ALA A 6 7.24 28.10 -7.29
CA ALA A 6 6.56 28.89 -8.32
C ALA A 6 5.20 28.30 -8.69
N ARG A 7 5.10 26.96 -8.76
CA ARG A 7 3.84 26.25 -9.03
C ARG A 7 2.88 26.28 -7.84
N ALA A 8 3.41 26.24 -6.61
CA ALA A 8 2.62 26.37 -5.38
C ALA A 8 2.05 27.79 -5.18
N THR A 9 2.78 28.83 -5.62
CA THR A 9 2.38 30.25 -5.53
C THR A 9 1.70 30.77 -6.80
N GLN A 10 1.54 29.96 -7.83
CA GLN A 10 0.99 30.39 -9.12
C GLN A 10 -0.48 30.79 -8.97
N GLY A 11 -0.76 32.10 -8.99
CA GLY A 11 -2.11 32.66 -8.86
C GLY A 11 -2.59 32.91 -7.42
N VAL A 12 -1.68 32.92 -6.44
CA VAL A 12 -2.02 33.20 -5.03
C VAL A 12 -1.67 34.65 -4.70
N ASP A 13 -2.71 35.44 -4.38
CA ASP A 13 -2.55 36.73 -3.71
C ASP A 13 -2.31 36.47 -2.22
N LEU A 14 -1.06 36.62 -1.77
CA LEU A 14 -0.60 36.22 -0.43
C LEU A 14 -1.24 37.05 0.69
N ASP A 15 -1.89 38.18 0.36
CA ASP A 15 -2.58 39.07 1.29
C ASP A 15 -4.08 38.75 1.46
N ALA A 16 -4.62 37.78 0.73
CA ALA A 16 -6.04 37.41 0.86
C ALA A 16 -6.28 36.45 2.04
N PRO A 17 -7.33 36.67 2.88
CA PRO A 17 -7.61 35.84 4.08
C PRO A 17 -7.96 34.36 3.79
N GLY A 18 -7.97 33.94 2.51
CA GLY A 18 -8.15 32.55 2.06
C GLY A 18 -6.92 31.90 1.41
N ALA A 19 -5.79 32.60 1.34
CA ALA A 19 -4.58 32.17 0.63
C ALA A 19 -4.03 30.82 1.15
N PHE A 20 -4.05 30.59 2.46
CA PHE A 20 -3.60 29.35 3.07
C PHE A 20 -4.35 28.12 2.54
N ARG A 21 -5.68 28.22 2.39
CA ARG A 21 -6.50 27.10 1.90
C ARG A 21 -6.19 26.79 0.43
N HIS A 22 -5.94 27.81 -0.38
CA HIS A 22 -5.60 27.63 -1.80
C HIS A 22 -4.21 27.00 -1.96
N VAL A 23 -3.20 27.49 -1.23
CA VAL A 23 -1.85 26.90 -1.23
C VAL A 23 -1.90 25.45 -0.76
N PHE A 24 -2.68 25.15 0.29
CA PHE A 24 -2.85 23.79 0.79
C PHE A 24 -3.48 22.85 -0.25
N PHE A 25 -4.54 23.26 -0.94
CA PHE A 25 -5.13 22.46 -2.02
C PHE A 25 -4.21 22.30 -3.22
N ASN A 26 -3.41 23.32 -3.56
CA ASN A 26 -2.47 23.26 -4.66
C ASN A 26 -1.31 22.29 -4.35
N LEU A 27 -0.78 22.33 -3.11
CA LEU A 27 0.17 21.34 -2.61
C LEU A 27 -0.42 19.93 -2.59
N LEU A 28 -1.66 19.76 -2.14
CA LEU A 28 -2.35 18.47 -2.19
C LEU A 28 -2.44 17.97 -3.64
N ASN A 29 -2.80 18.81 -4.61
CA ASN A 29 -2.84 18.40 -6.02
C ASN A 29 -1.46 18.05 -6.61
N MET A 30 -0.38 18.62 -6.08
CA MET A 30 0.99 18.30 -6.50
C MET A 30 1.47 16.95 -5.97
N VAL A 31 0.85 16.43 -4.89
CA VAL A 31 1.13 15.08 -4.42
C VAL A 31 0.58 14.09 -5.45
N PRO A 32 1.38 13.09 -5.89
CA PRO A 32 0.96 12.13 -6.89
C PRO A 32 0.03 11.07 -6.30
N TRP A 33 -1.16 11.49 -5.86
CA TRP A 33 -2.18 10.64 -5.23
C TRP A 33 -2.55 9.43 -6.08
N ALA A 34 -2.71 9.65 -7.38
CA ALA A 34 -2.99 8.57 -8.32
C ALA A 34 -1.85 7.53 -8.31
N ALA A 35 -0.59 7.96 -8.34
CA ALA A 35 0.54 7.05 -8.29
C ALA A 35 0.59 6.29 -6.95
N MET A 36 0.42 6.98 -5.82
CA MET A 36 0.41 6.31 -4.50
C MET A 36 -0.73 5.28 -4.39
N PHE A 37 -1.91 5.62 -4.92
CA PHE A 37 -3.06 4.71 -4.95
C PHE A 37 -2.79 3.48 -5.83
N TRP A 38 -2.29 3.68 -7.05
CA TRP A 38 -1.97 2.58 -7.96
C TRP A 38 -0.83 1.70 -7.45
N TRP A 39 0.21 2.29 -6.84
CA TRP A 39 1.28 1.53 -6.19
C TRP A 39 0.77 0.70 -5.01
N ASN A 40 -0.11 1.26 -4.18
CA ASN A 40 -0.75 0.51 -3.09
C ASN A 40 -1.59 -0.66 -3.65
N LEU A 41 -2.42 -0.39 -4.66
CA LEU A 41 -3.23 -1.41 -5.31
C LEU A 41 -2.36 -2.52 -5.91
N LEU A 42 -1.24 -2.17 -6.55
CA LEU A 42 -0.27 -3.11 -7.07
C LEU A 42 0.34 -3.96 -5.96
N PHE A 43 0.69 -3.37 -4.81
CA PHE A 43 1.22 -4.12 -3.67
C PHE A 43 0.23 -5.13 -3.11
N VAL A 44 -1.04 -4.74 -3.00
CA VAL A 44 -2.13 -5.63 -2.58
C VAL A 44 -2.38 -6.73 -3.61
N ALA A 45 -2.41 -6.40 -4.90
CA ALA A 45 -2.65 -7.37 -5.98
C ALA A 45 -1.56 -8.44 -6.02
N VAL A 46 -0.28 -8.03 -5.94
CA VAL A 46 0.86 -8.97 -5.87
C VAL A 46 0.80 -9.81 -4.59
N GLY A 47 0.45 -9.19 -3.46
CA GLY A 47 0.23 -9.88 -2.19
C GLY A 47 -0.85 -10.96 -2.28
N LEU A 48 -1.99 -10.62 -2.89
CA LEU A 48 -3.11 -11.53 -3.12
C LEU A 48 -2.70 -12.68 -4.05
N LEU A 49 -1.95 -12.41 -5.12
CA LEU A 49 -1.47 -13.41 -6.06
C LEU A 49 -0.46 -14.39 -5.41
N LEU A 50 0.48 -13.87 -4.62
CA LEU A 50 1.41 -14.69 -3.82
C LEU A 50 0.68 -15.52 -2.76
N GLY A 51 -0.32 -14.93 -2.11
CA GLY A 51 -1.21 -15.60 -1.16
C GLY A 51 -2.01 -16.73 -1.80
N TRP A 52 -2.52 -16.50 -3.01
CA TRP A 52 -3.23 -17.50 -3.81
C TRP A 52 -2.34 -18.68 -4.15
N TRP A 53 -1.12 -18.43 -4.62
CA TRP A 53 -0.14 -19.47 -4.93
C TRP A 53 0.28 -20.32 -3.71
N ARG A 54 0.25 -19.74 -2.50
CA ARG A 54 0.57 -20.42 -1.24
C ARG A 54 -0.65 -21.00 -0.50
N GLY A 55 -1.88 -20.75 -0.97
CA GLY A 55 -3.12 -21.19 -0.31
C GLY A 55 -3.50 -20.39 0.95
N ARG A 56 -2.93 -19.19 1.15
CA ARG A 56 -3.12 -18.33 2.34
C ARG A 56 -3.44 -16.89 1.93
N VAL A 57 -4.51 -16.71 1.15
CA VAL A 57 -4.90 -15.42 0.55
C VAL A 57 -5.14 -14.33 1.60
N LEU A 58 -5.89 -14.62 2.67
CA LEU A 58 -6.24 -13.63 3.70
C LEU A 58 -5.01 -13.07 4.44
N GLU A 59 -4.11 -13.95 4.88
CA GLU A 59 -2.88 -13.53 5.56
C GLU A 59 -1.98 -12.74 4.63
N ALA A 60 -1.86 -13.17 3.38
CA ALA A 60 -1.01 -12.50 2.40
C ALA A 60 -1.51 -11.08 2.06
N VAL A 61 -2.83 -10.90 1.99
CA VAL A 61 -3.47 -9.59 1.86
C VAL A 61 -3.18 -8.74 3.09
N LEU A 62 -3.41 -9.25 4.30
CA LEU A 62 -3.13 -8.55 5.56
C LEU A 62 -1.67 -8.11 5.68
N TRP A 63 -0.72 -9.00 5.40
CA TRP A 63 0.72 -8.70 5.46
C TRP A 63 1.15 -7.72 4.37
N SER A 64 0.63 -7.85 3.15
CA SER A 64 0.96 -6.92 2.06
C SER A 64 0.31 -5.55 2.24
N TRP A 65 -0.81 -5.47 2.95
CA TRP A 65 -1.49 -4.21 3.26
C TRP A 65 -0.81 -3.45 4.41
N VAL A 66 -0.38 -4.17 5.46
CA VAL A 66 0.28 -3.56 6.64
C VAL A 66 1.75 -3.24 6.41
N LEU A 67 2.47 -4.11 5.69
CA LEU A 67 3.94 -4.03 5.54
C LEU A 67 4.39 -3.74 4.10
N GLY A 68 3.45 -3.56 3.16
CA GLY A 68 3.76 -3.29 1.75
C GLY A 68 4.63 -4.41 1.14
N PRO A 69 5.73 -4.07 0.43
CA PRO A 69 6.58 -5.07 -0.21
C PRO A 69 7.30 -5.98 0.80
N ILE A 70 7.46 -5.57 2.05
CA ILE A 70 8.04 -6.41 3.11
C ILE A 70 7.10 -7.58 3.45
N GLY A 71 5.79 -7.36 3.33
CA GLY A 71 4.78 -8.42 3.50
C GLY A 71 4.98 -9.59 2.55
N TRP A 72 5.51 -9.35 1.34
CA TRP A 72 5.85 -10.40 0.38
C TRP A 72 6.98 -11.31 0.88
N ILE A 73 8.01 -10.72 1.49
CA ILE A 73 9.15 -11.46 2.04
C ILE A 73 8.67 -12.38 3.16
N VAL A 74 7.78 -11.89 4.03
CA VAL A 74 7.18 -12.71 5.11
C VAL A 74 6.44 -13.92 4.54
N ILE A 75 5.66 -13.75 3.46
CA ILE A 75 4.94 -14.86 2.79
C ILE A 75 5.93 -15.85 2.15
N LEU A 76 7.00 -15.36 1.53
CA LEU A 76 8.02 -16.17 0.88
C LEU A 76 8.84 -16.99 1.90
N CYS A 77 9.31 -16.35 2.96
CA CYS A 77 10.13 -16.95 4.01
C CYS A 77 9.34 -17.87 4.94
N ARG A 78 8.03 -17.63 5.13
CA ARG A 78 7.23 -18.51 5.99
C ARG A 78 7.02 -19.85 5.27
N PRO A 79 7.42 -20.99 5.85
CA PRO A 79 7.24 -22.30 5.21
C PRO A 79 5.74 -22.55 4.95
N ARG A 80 5.40 -23.14 3.79
CA ARG A 80 4.03 -23.61 3.49
C ARG A 80 3.60 -24.44 4.69
N GLY A 81 2.56 -24.00 5.38
CA GLY A 81 2.03 -24.71 6.53
C GLY A 81 1.84 -26.16 6.12
N GLN A 82 2.53 -27.05 6.83
CA GLN A 82 2.30 -28.48 6.71
C GLN A 82 0.79 -28.69 6.84
N PRO A 83 0.18 -29.52 5.98
CA PRO A 83 -1.22 -29.89 6.17
C PRO A 83 -1.36 -30.33 7.63
N ALA A 84 -2.37 -29.78 8.33
CA ALA A 84 -2.64 -30.12 9.71
C ALA A 84 -2.44 -31.63 9.87
N VAL A 85 -1.42 -32.01 10.64
CA VAL A 85 -1.05 -33.41 10.86
C VAL A 85 -2.29 -34.03 11.50
N LYS A 86 -3.14 -34.63 10.65
CA LYS A 86 -4.28 -35.40 11.11
C LYS A 86 -3.66 -36.47 12.00
N PRO A 87 -4.00 -36.53 13.30
CA PRO A 87 -3.52 -37.61 14.13
C PRO A 87 -3.90 -38.93 13.43
N PRO A 88 -2.96 -39.88 13.32
CA PRO A 88 -3.22 -41.13 12.61
C PRO A 88 -4.49 -41.77 13.15
N PRO A 89 -5.41 -42.23 12.29
CA PRO A 89 -6.63 -42.88 12.74
C PRO A 89 -6.23 -44.09 13.58
N VAL A 90 -6.63 -44.07 14.85
CA VAL A 90 -6.45 -45.19 15.76
C VAL A 90 -7.22 -46.38 15.18
N PRO A 91 -6.57 -47.52 14.88
CA PRO A 91 -7.25 -48.70 14.39
C PRO A 91 -8.21 -49.20 15.49
N ARG A 92 -9.47 -49.43 15.11
CA ARG A 92 -10.44 -50.17 15.91
C ARG A 92 -10.32 -51.66 15.64
#